data_AF-A0AAW8U717-F1
#
_entry.id   AF-A0AAW8U717-F1
#
_cell.length_a   1.000
_cell.length_b   1.000
_cell.length_c   1.000
_cell.angle_alpha   90.00
_cell.angle_beta   90.00
_cell.angle_gamma   90.00
#
_symmetry.space_group_name_H-M   'P 1'
#
loop_
_entity.id
_entity.type
_entity.pdbx_description
1 polymer ?
#
loop_
_entity_poly.entity_id
_entity_poly.type
_entity_poly.pdbx_seq_one_letter_code
_entity_poly.pdbx_strand_id
1 'polypeptide(L)'
;MELLTIRLNKIVAKKLMKGAGETLILEKEDFYQYVYLVPNNMSFSGHFDSVLDISVSQHWEVFNFLTSKYQELGYKKVHYKHPAHPSNKFMKFLNKLQRDESEKVATVYQQNTFEKFKDEIVMHQGFLNSKNMMKFIILGKKHGYNYKYLMMWAVSEIEATCEGTQKKALLADFISLADEYFDEKEREVLSD
;
A
#
# COMPACT_ATOMS: atom_id res chain seq x y z
N MET A 1 27.22 -15.12 -1.27
CA MET A 1 26.32 -15.01 -0.09
C MET A 1 25.57 -13.70 -0.24
N GLU A 2 24.26 -13.70 -0.02
CA GLU A 2 23.45 -12.48 -0.11
C GLU A 2 23.29 -11.87 1.28
N LEU A 3 23.30 -10.56 1.34
CA LEU A 3 23.14 -9.77 2.56
C LEU A 3 21.88 -8.91 2.46
N LEU A 4 21.16 -8.83 3.57
CA LEU A 4 20.01 -7.96 3.71
C LEU A 4 20.50 -6.64 4.31
N THR A 5 20.40 -5.58 3.53
CA THR A 5 20.78 -4.23 3.93
C THR A 5 19.52 -3.46 4.32
N ILE A 6 19.50 -2.93 5.54
CA ILE A 6 18.40 -2.15 6.08
C ILE A 6 18.90 -0.76 6.43
N ARG A 7 18.45 0.25 5.70
CA ARG A 7 18.75 1.66 5.96
C ARG A 7 17.61 2.29 6.74
N LEU A 8 17.95 2.96 7.83
CA LEU A 8 17.01 3.56 8.76
C LEU A 8 17.50 4.93 9.21
N ASN A 9 16.63 5.94 9.20
CA ASN A 9 16.95 7.22 9.80
C ASN A 9 17.30 7.05 11.30
N LYS A 10 18.36 7.73 11.76
CA LYS A 10 18.90 7.62 13.12
C LYS A 10 17.87 7.88 14.22
N ILE A 11 16.92 8.80 13.98
CA ILE A 11 15.87 9.17 14.93
C ILE A 11 14.98 7.95 15.24
N VAL A 12 14.68 7.15 14.21
CA VAL A 12 13.71 6.06 14.29
C VAL A 12 14.38 4.71 14.58
N ALA A 13 15.66 4.56 14.20
CA ALA A 13 16.45 3.35 14.37
C ALA A 13 16.46 2.82 15.82
N LYS A 14 16.59 3.69 16.82
CA LYS A 14 16.60 3.28 18.25
C LYS A 14 15.32 2.54 18.66
N LYS A 15 14.17 2.90 18.09
CA LYS A 15 12.88 2.26 18.39
C LYS A 15 12.70 0.98 17.57
N LEU A 16 12.94 1.05 16.26
CA LEU A 16 12.67 -0.05 15.33
C LEU A 16 13.65 -1.22 15.48
N MET A 17 14.90 -0.95 15.87
CA MET A 17 15.94 -1.98 15.97
C MET A 17 16.03 -2.64 17.35
N LYS A 18 15.11 -2.31 18.27
CA LYS A 18 15.09 -2.91 19.61
C LYS A 18 14.77 -4.41 19.51
N GLY A 19 15.79 -5.23 19.72
CA GLY A 19 15.69 -6.69 19.61
C GLY A 19 15.80 -7.23 18.19
N ALA A 20 16.38 -6.46 17.25
CA ALA A 20 16.62 -6.90 15.88
C ALA A 20 17.69 -8.00 15.71
N GLY A 21 18.47 -8.24 16.77
CA GLY A 21 19.64 -9.11 16.73
C GLY A 21 20.89 -8.30 16.37
N GLU A 22 22.03 -8.76 16.88
CA GLU A 22 23.31 -8.09 16.66
C GLU A 22 23.82 -8.35 15.25
N THR A 23 24.35 -7.30 14.61
CA THR A 23 24.85 -7.39 13.24
C THR A 23 25.80 -6.23 12.94
N LEU A 24 26.40 -6.21 11.75
CA LEU A 24 27.21 -5.07 11.31
C LEU A 24 26.37 -3.80 11.16
N ILE A 25 26.80 -2.69 11.80
CA ILE A 25 26.13 -1.39 11.72
C ILE A 25 27.10 -0.35 11.16
N LEU A 26 26.69 0.25 10.05
CA LEU A 26 27.32 1.42 9.44
C LEU A 26 26.45 2.65 9.68
N GLU A 27 27.09 3.81 9.67
CA GLU A 27 26.45 5.11 9.83
C GLU A 27 26.87 6.02 8.69
N LYS A 28 25.92 6.81 8.16
CA LYS A 28 26.24 7.94 7.29
C LYS A 28 25.22 9.04 7.53
N GLU A 29 25.72 10.26 7.72
CA GLU A 29 24.91 11.49 7.87
C GLU A 29 23.74 11.33 8.84
N ASP A 30 22.52 11.11 8.35
CA ASP A 30 21.26 11.05 9.07
C ASP A 30 20.70 9.63 9.24
N PHE A 31 21.39 8.59 8.74
CA PHE A 31 20.93 7.21 8.80
C PHE A 31 21.95 6.21 9.36
N TYR A 32 21.43 5.08 9.83
CA TYR A 32 22.16 3.85 10.08
C TYR A 32 21.83 2.83 8.99
N GLN A 33 22.82 2.01 8.65
CA GLN A 33 22.69 0.88 7.75
C GLN A 33 23.06 -0.39 8.50
N TYR A 34 22.09 -1.29 8.65
CA TYR A 34 22.21 -2.58 9.30
C TYR A 34 22.35 -3.67 8.23
N VAL A 35 23.31 -4.55 8.39
CA VAL A 35 23.60 -5.59 7.39
C VAL A 35 23.41 -6.95 8.02
N TYR A 36 22.43 -7.72 7.59
CA TYR A 36 22.14 -9.09 8.04
C TYR A 36 22.44 -10.11 6.94
N LEU A 37 22.49 -11.40 7.29
CA LEU A 37 22.40 -12.46 6.29
C LEU A 37 20.97 -12.51 5.73
N VAL A 38 20.83 -12.68 4.41
CA VAL A 38 19.50 -12.87 3.80
C VAL A 38 18.82 -14.08 4.46
N PRO A 39 17.60 -13.91 5.01
CA PRO A 39 16.82 -15.03 5.52
C PRO A 39 16.39 -15.96 4.38
N ASN A 40 16.43 -17.27 4.61
CA ASN A 40 15.91 -18.25 3.66
C ASN A 40 14.44 -17.92 3.32
N ASN A 41 14.09 -17.96 2.04
CA ASN A 41 12.72 -17.75 1.51
C ASN A 41 12.18 -16.31 1.60
N MET A 42 13.04 -15.29 1.66
CA MET A 42 12.58 -13.90 1.68
C MET A 42 13.17 -13.11 0.52
N SER A 43 12.33 -12.64 -0.40
CA SER A 43 12.68 -11.57 -1.36
C SER A 43 12.19 -10.24 -0.80
N PHE A 44 13.00 -9.61 0.06
CA PHE A 44 12.65 -8.32 0.64
C PHE A 44 13.39 -7.21 -0.10
N SER A 45 12.69 -6.52 -0.98
CA SER A 45 13.09 -5.22 -1.51
C SER A 45 11.91 -4.27 -1.41
N GLY A 46 12.09 -3.12 -0.77
CA GLY A 46 11.01 -2.17 -0.53
C GLY A 46 11.49 -0.87 0.10
N HIS A 47 10.81 0.22 -0.22
CA HIS A 47 11.08 1.57 0.30
C HIS A 47 9.85 2.03 1.08
N PHE A 48 9.92 1.93 2.41
CA PHE A 48 8.79 2.16 3.29
C PHE A 48 8.80 3.59 3.83
N ASP A 49 7.91 4.43 3.27
CA ASP A 49 7.60 5.80 3.70
C ASP A 49 8.85 6.68 3.98
N SER A 50 9.93 6.48 3.21
CA SER A 50 11.24 7.16 3.36
C SER A 50 11.96 6.96 4.72
N VAL A 51 11.41 6.12 5.60
CA VAL A 51 11.95 5.85 6.94
C VAL A 51 12.84 4.62 6.94
N LEU A 52 12.45 3.62 6.14
CA LEU A 52 13.06 2.29 6.10
C LEU A 52 13.23 1.87 4.64
N ASP A 53 14.47 1.65 4.24
CA ASP A 53 14.81 1.09 2.93
C ASP A 53 15.47 -0.27 3.14
N ILE A 54 14.91 -1.30 2.50
CA ILE A 54 15.39 -2.67 2.59
C ILE A 54 15.78 -3.13 1.20
N SER A 55 17.03 -3.58 1.08
CA SER A 55 17.60 -4.07 -0.17
C SER A 55 18.40 -5.34 0.07
N VAL A 56 18.48 -6.16 -0.98
CA VAL A 56 19.41 -7.29 -1.03
C VAL A 56 20.69 -6.80 -1.70
N SER A 57 21.82 -7.04 -1.07
CA SER A 57 23.14 -6.70 -1.59
C SER A 57 24.00 -7.96 -1.64
N GLN A 58 24.88 -8.07 -2.63
CA GLN A 58 25.82 -9.18 -2.70
C GLN A 58 26.92 -9.00 -1.65
N HIS A 59 27.39 -10.10 -1.06
CA HIS A 59 28.41 -10.06 -0.01
C HIS A 59 29.70 -9.34 -0.41
N TRP A 60 30.09 -9.40 -1.69
CA TRP A 60 31.27 -8.68 -2.19
C TRP A 60 31.02 -7.16 -2.30
N GLU A 61 29.79 -6.71 -2.51
CA GLU A 61 29.43 -5.29 -2.46
C GLU A 61 29.66 -4.80 -1.05
N VAL A 62 29.12 -5.49 -0.03
CA VAL A 62 29.31 -5.06 1.36
C VAL A 62 30.75 -5.22 1.86
N PHE A 63 31.50 -6.25 1.42
CA PHE A 63 32.91 -6.39 1.80
C PHE A 63 33.82 -5.35 1.12
N ASN A 64 33.56 -4.97 -0.14
CA ASN A 64 34.19 -3.81 -0.76
C ASN A 64 33.66 -2.47 -0.21
N PHE A 65 32.48 -2.45 0.44
CA PHE A 65 31.96 -1.31 1.20
C PHE A 65 32.59 -1.18 2.60
N LEU A 66 33.35 -2.18 3.08
CA LEU A 66 34.00 -2.15 4.40
C LEU A 66 35.47 -1.71 4.33
N THR A 67 35.98 -1.40 3.15
CA THR A 67 37.34 -0.87 2.90
C THR A 67 37.31 0.66 2.71
N SER A 68 38.50 1.28 2.60
CA SER A 68 38.76 2.74 2.54
C SER A 68 37.76 3.55 1.68
N LYS A 69 37.25 2.97 0.60
CA LYS A 69 36.29 3.56 -0.33
C LYS A 69 35.00 4.10 0.31
N TYR A 70 34.54 3.55 1.44
CA TYR A 70 33.30 4.02 2.10
C TYR A 70 33.54 5.10 3.15
N GLN A 71 34.73 5.13 3.75
CA GLN A 71 35.16 6.29 4.53
C GLN A 71 35.21 7.53 3.63
N GLU A 72 35.66 7.37 2.39
CA GLU A 72 35.63 8.42 1.35
C GLU A 72 34.20 8.83 0.97
N LEU A 73 33.24 7.90 1.01
CA LEU A 73 31.80 8.17 0.78
C LEU A 73 31.04 8.64 2.05
N GLY A 74 31.76 8.91 3.15
CA GLY A 74 31.19 9.47 4.39
C GLY A 74 30.59 8.45 5.36
N TYR A 75 30.78 7.15 5.13
CA TYR A 75 30.31 6.11 6.05
C TYR A 75 31.30 5.87 7.19
N LYS A 76 30.76 5.75 8.41
CA LYS A 76 31.48 5.43 9.64
C LYS A 76 31.03 4.07 10.17
N LYS A 77 31.98 3.27 10.65
CA LYS A 77 31.69 1.99 11.30
C LYS A 77 31.32 2.25 12.77
N VAL A 78 30.12 1.85 13.19
CA VAL A 78 29.63 2.11 14.56
C VAL A 78 29.62 0.84 15.41
N HIS A 79 29.31 -0.31 14.82
CA HIS A 79 29.36 -1.58 15.51
C HIS A 79 29.88 -2.68 14.59
N TYR A 80 30.88 -3.42 15.09
CA TYR A 80 31.55 -4.48 14.36
C TYR A 80 31.15 -5.84 14.93
N LYS A 81 30.22 -6.48 14.25
CA LYS A 81 29.91 -7.91 14.41
C LYS A 81 29.69 -8.52 13.03
N HIS A 82 30.10 -9.76 12.84
CA HIS A 82 29.82 -10.47 11.60
C HIS A 82 28.30 -10.49 11.33
N PRO A 83 27.86 -10.24 10.08
CA PRO A 83 26.45 -10.34 9.73
C PRO A 83 25.86 -11.66 10.18
N ALA A 84 24.79 -11.59 10.96
CA ALA A 84 24.04 -12.74 11.43
C ALA A 84 22.64 -12.73 10.80
N HIS A 85 21.89 -13.81 10.99
CA HIS A 85 20.47 -13.79 10.66
C HIS A 85 19.74 -12.81 11.60
N PRO A 86 18.73 -12.06 11.10
CA PRO A 86 17.92 -11.20 11.96
C PRO A 86 17.16 -12.04 13.01
N SER A 87 16.81 -11.43 14.13
CA SER A 87 16.03 -12.13 15.16
C SER A 87 14.65 -12.53 14.65
N ASN A 88 14.11 -13.64 15.15
CA ASN A 88 12.74 -14.09 14.81
C ASN A 88 11.67 -13.01 15.06
N LYS A 89 11.86 -12.19 16.09
CA LYS A 89 10.95 -11.08 16.42
C LYS A 89 10.98 -10.01 15.33
N PHE A 90 12.15 -9.69 14.83
CA PHE A 90 12.33 -8.69 13.78
C PHE A 90 11.88 -9.22 12.42
N MET A 91 12.10 -10.50 12.14
CA MET A 91 11.54 -11.16 10.95
C MET A 91 10.01 -11.06 10.89
N LYS A 92 9.31 -11.26 12.02
CA LYS A 92 7.85 -11.07 12.08
C LYS A 92 7.43 -9.63 11.79
N PHE A 93 8.22 -8.65 12.26
CA PHE A 93 7.97 -7.24 11.99
C PHE A 93 8.13 -6.91 10.49
N LEU A 94 9.21 -7.37 9.85
CA LEU A 94 9.43 -7.19 8.42
C LEU A 94 8.28 -7.80 7.60
N ASN A 95 7.89 -9.05 7.88
CA ASN A 95 6.77 -9.69 7.19
C ASN A 95 5.45 -8.91 7.32
N LYS A 96 5.19 -8.33 8.50
CA LYS A 96 4.01 -7.50 8.69
C LYS A 96 4.07 -6.23 7.85
N LEU A 97 5.21 -5.53 7.84
CA LEU A 97 5.37 -4.32 7.01
C LEU A 97 5.13 -4.59 5.53
N GLN A 98 5.67 -5.68 4.99
CA GLN A 98 5.44 -6.06 3.60
C GLN A 98 3.96 -6.33 3.31
N ARG A 99 3.27 -6.99 4.23
CA ARG A 99 1.84 -7.26 4.11
C ARG A 99 1.04 -5.95 4.10
N ASP A 100 1.28 -5.08 5.06
CA ASP A 100 0.59 -3.79 5.20
C ASP A 100 0.82 -2.91 3.94
N GLU A 101 2.04 -2.91 3.38
CA GLU A 101 2.35 -2.20 2.13
C GLU A 101 1.67 -2.83 0.92
N SER A 102 1.65 -4.16 0.82
CA SER A 102 0.94 -4.88 -0.24
C SER A 102 -0.56 -4.58 -0.22
N GLU A 103 -1.15 -4.56 0.98
CA GLU A 103 -2.55 -4.20 1.19
C GLU A 103 -2.82 -2.75 0.77
N LYS A 104 -1.97 -1.80 1.17
CA LYS A 104 -2.05 -0.37 0.76
C LYS A 104 -1.96 -0.21 -0.76
N VAL A 105 -1.01 -0.87 -1.42
CA VAL A 105 -0.85 -0.84 -2.89
C VAL A 105 -2.09 -1.41 -3.58
N ALA A 106 -2.63 -2.52 -3.08
CA ALA A 106 -3.87 -3.10 -3.60
C ALA A 106 -5.06 -2.15 -3.45
N THR A 107 -5.21 -1.47 -2.31
CA THR A 107 -6.25 -0.46 -2.10
C THR A 107 -6.10 0.73 -3.07
N VAL A 108 -4.89 1.27 -3.22
CA VAL A 108 -4.63 2.39 -4.16
C VAL A 108 -4.91 1.97 -5.61
N TYR A 109 -4.53 0.76 -6.00
CA TYR A 109 -4.82 0.22 -7.33
C TYR A 109 -6.33 0.08 -7.57
N GLN A 110 -7.08 -0.41 -6.59
CA GLN A 110 -8.54 -0.48 -6.66
C GLN A 110 -9.17 0.91 -6.75
N GLN A 111 -8.72 1.88 -5.95
CA GLN A 111 -9.17 3.26 -6.02
C GLN A 111 -8.87 3.89 -7.39
N ASN A 112 -7.68 3.70 -7.96
CA ASN A 112 -7.34 4.22 -9.28
C ASN A 112 -8.16 3.58 -10.41
N THR A 113 -8.46 2.28 -10.30
CA THR A 113 -9.34 1.58 -11.26
C THR A 113 -10.77 2.10 -11.16
N PHE A 114 -11.21 2.42 -9.94
CA PHE A 114 -12.50 3.01 -9.67
C PHE A 114 -12.62 4.45 -10.20
N GLU A 115 -11.61 5.29 -10.03
CA GLU A 115 -11.59 6.65 -10.60
C GLU A 115 -11.63 6.65 -12.14
N LYS A 116 -10.92 5.72 -12.79
CA LYS A 116 -11.00 5.55 -14.26
C LYS A 116 -12.40 5.15 -14.72
N PHE A 117 -13.05 4.26 -13.98
CA PHE A 117 -14.44 3.86 -14.24
C PHE A 117 -15.41 5.04 -14.06
N LYS A 118 -15.18 5.90 -13.06
CA LYS A 118 -15.92 7.16 -12.90
C LYS A 118 -15.74 8.09 -14.11
N ASP A 119 -14.52 8.27 -14.59
CA ASP A 119 -14.25 9.15 -15.75
C ASP A 119 -14.96 8.67 -17.02
N GLU A 120 -15.07 7.35 -17.21
CA GLU A 120 -15.78 6.74 -18.34
C GLU A 120 -17.30 7.01 -18.31
N ILE A 121 -17.89 7.19 -17.12
CA ILE A 121 -19.35 7.25 -16.95
C ILE A 121 -19.85 8.66 -16.63
N VAL A 122 -19.14 9.44 -15.81
CA VAL A 122 -19.65 10.70 -15.25
C VAL A 122 -19.14 11.94 -15.93
N MET A 123 -17.85 11.99 -16.27
CA MET A 123 -17.20 13.24 -16.70
C MET A 123 -17.83 13.86 -17.95
N HIS A 124 -18.64 13.10 -18.71
CA HIS A 124 -19.27 13.61 -19.93
C HIS A 124 -20.77 13.93 -19.78
N GLN A 125 -21.50 13.36 -18.81
CA GLN A 125 -22.97 13.50 -18.74
C GLN A 125 -23.60 13.52 -17.33
N GLY A 126 -22.91 13.12 -16.25
CA GLY A 126 -23.49 13.01 -14.90
C GLY A 126 -24.70 12.06 -14.77
N PHE A 127 -25.29 12.00 -13.57
CA PHE A 127 -26.49 11.20 -13.26
C PHE A 127 -27.82 11.86 -13.63
N LEU A 128 -27.80 12.85 -14.52
CA LEU A 128 -28.92 13.76 -14.85
C LEU A 128 -30.28 13.09 -15.14
N ASN A 129 -30.30 11.79 -15.42
CA ASN A 129 -31.52 10.98 -15.57
C ASN A 129 -31.28 9.49 -15.19
N SER A 130 -32.37 8.77 -15.01
CA SER A 130 -32.40 7.33 -14.68
C SER A 130 -31.65 6.44 -15.69
N LYS A 131 -31.59 6.82 -16.97
CA LYS A 131 -30.86 6.06 -17.99
C LYS A 131 -29.35 6.07 -17.74
N ASN A 132 -28.80 7.18 -17.25
CA ASN A 132 -27.39 7.25 -16.89
C ASN A 132 -27.08 6.47 -15.61
N MET A 133 -27.98 6.49 -14.63
CA MET A 133 -27.88 5.65 -13.42
C MET A 133 -27.92 4.16 -13.74
N MET A 134 -28.82 3.74 -14.63
CA MET A 134 -28.91 2.37 -15.09
C MET A 134 -27.63 1.92 -15.80
N LYS A 135 -27.08 2.75 -16.70
CA LYS A 135 -25.79 2.47 -17.35
C LYS A 135 -24.67 2.30 -16.33
N PHE A 136 -24.63 3.16 -15.31
CA PHE A 136 -23.65 3.06 -14.24
C PHE A 136 -23.72 1.72 -13.50
N ILE A 137 -24.92 1.28 -13.11
CA ILE A 137 -25.11 0.00 -12.42
C ILE A 137 -24.67 -1.17 -13.32
N ILE A 138 -25.12 -1.20 -14.57
CA ILE A 138 -24.80 -2.29 -15.52
C ILE A 138 -23.30 -2.36 -15.78
N LEU A 139 -22.64 -1.22 -16.04
CA LEU A 139 -21.20 -1.18 -16.25
C LEU A 139 -20.45 -1.54 -14.98
N GLY A 140 -20.88 -1.03 -13.82
CA GLY A 140 -20.28 -1.36 -12.53
C GLY A 140 -20.24 -2.85 -12.26
N LYS A 141 -21.37 -3.54 -12.51
CA LYS A 141 -21.46 -5.00 -12.43
C LYS A 141 -20.55 -5.70 -13.43
N LYS A 142 -20.48 -5.22 -14.68
CA LYS A 142 -19.56 -5.77 -15.71
C LYS A 142 -18.08 -5.65 -15.30
N HIS A 143 -17.72 -4.58 -14.59
CA HIS A 143 -16.36 -4.38 -14.06
C HIS A 143 -16.10 -5.12 -12.73
N GLY A 144 -17.10 -5.82 -12.18
CA GLY A 144 -16.96 -6.59 -10.94
C GLY A 144 -17.05 -5.75 -9.67
N TYR A 145 -17.52 -4.51 -9.74
CA TYR A 145 -17.79 -3.71 -8.55
C TYR A 145 -19.02 -4.24 -7.82
N ASN A 146 -18.89 -4.41 -6.50
CA ASN A 146 -19.98 -4.88 -5.67
C ASN A 146 -21.01 -3.76 -5.38
N TYR A 147 -22.17 -4.18 -4.87
CA TYR A 147 -23.28 -3.30 -4.49
C TYR A 147 -22.83 -2.11 -3.62
N LYS A 148 -22.02 -2.36 -2.57
CA LYS A 148 -21.55 -1.33 -1.65
C LYS A 148 -20.81 -0.19 -2.34
N TYR A 149 -19.84 -0.51 -3.19
CA TYR A 149 -19.04 0.50 -3.90
C TYR A 149 -19.89 1.32 -4.86
N LEU A 150 -20.82 0.67 -5.57
CA LEU A 150 -21.70 1.35 -6.50
C LEU A 150 -22.71 2.25 -5.79
N MET A 151 -23.27 1.80 -4.65
CA MET A 151 -24.20 2.60 -3.84
C MET A 151 -23.53 3.80 -3.19
N MET A 152 -22.40 3.60 -2.49
CA MET A 152 -21.69 4.67 -1.79
C MET A 152 -21.33 5.80 -2.73
N TRP A 153 -20.86 5.45 -3.93
CA TRP A 153 -20.47 6.43 -4.92
C TRP A 153 -21.64 7.13 -5.58
N ALA A 154 -22.69 6.39 -5.96
CA ALA A 154 -23.85 7.01 -6.59
C ALA A 154 -24.51 8.02 -5.67
N VAL A 155 -24.61 7.70 -4.38
CA VAL A 155 -25.04 8.64 -3.35
C VAL A 155 -24.09 9.83 -3.29
N SER A 156 -22.78 9.62 -3.14
CA SER A 156 -21.78 10.70 -3.03
C SER A 156 -21.82 11.68 -4.21
N GLU A 157 -21.96 11.17 -5.44
CA GLU A 157 -22.05 11.99 -6.65
C GLU A 157 -23.35 12.81 -6.70
N ILE A 158 -24.49 12.19 -6.38
CA ILE A 158 -25.78 12.90 -6.31
C ILE A 158 -25.76 13.95 -5.19
N GLU A 159 -25.10 13.67 -4.06
CA GLU A 159 -24.93 14.63 -2.97
C GLU A 159 -24.04 15.82 -3.36
N ALA A 160 -22.99 15.59 -4.16
CA ALA A 160 -22.04 16.62 -4.55
C ALA A 160 -22.52 17.50 -5.72
N THR A 161 -23.39 16.97 -6.59
CA THR A 161 -23.77 17.64 -7.86
C THR A 161 -25.21 18.13 -7.90
N CYS A 162 -26.07 17.71 -6.97
CA CYS A 162 -27.50 18.02 -7.00
C CYS A 162 -27.99 18.55 -5.65
N GLU A 163 -28.95 19.46 -5.68
CA GLU A 163 -29.56 20.04 -4.48
C GLU A 163 -31.10 19.96 -4.50
N GLY A 164 -31.71 20.21 -3.34
CA GLY A 164 -33.15 20.39 -3.21
C GLY A 164 -34.00 19.20 -3.67
N THR A 165 -35.03 19.48 -4.47
CA THR A 165 -35.99 18.48 -4.97
C THR A 165 -35.38 17.52 -6.00
N GLN A 166 -34.43 18.00 -6.80
CA GLN A 166 -33.71 17.18 -7.78
C GLN A 166 -32.90 16.08 -7.10
N LYS A 167 -32.16 16.41 -6.03
CA LYS A 167 -31.41 15.44 -5.22
C LYS A 167 -32.32 14.31 -4.71
N LYS A 168 -33.48 14.67 -4.15
CA LYS A 168 -34.43 13.68 -3.61
C LYS A 168 -34.99 12.75 -4.68
N ALA A 169 -35.34 13.29 -5.84
CA ALA A 169 -35.84 12.49 -6.97
C ALA A 169 -34.76 11.52 -7.47
N LEU A 170 -33.53 12.01 -7.68
CA LEU A 170 -32.43 11.19 -8.18
C LEU A 170 -32.02 10.07 -7.20
N LEU A 171 -32.01 10.34 -5.88
CA LEU A 171 -31.77 9.30 -4.88
C LEU A 171 -32.87 8.24 -4.87
N ALA A 172 -34.14 8.64 -5.00
CA ALA A 172 -35.26 7.70 -5.05
C ALA A 172 -35.20 6.82 -6.32
N ASP A 173 -34.97 7.43 -7.48
CA ASP A 173 -34.80 6.71 -8.76
C ASP A 173 -33.62 5.73 -8.68
N PHE A 174 -32.50 6.15 -8.07
CA PHE A 174 -31.34 5.30 -7.91
C PHE A 174 -31.61 4.10 -7.00
N ILE A 175 -32.32 4.29 -5.88
CA ILE A 175 -32.71 3.18 -4.98
C ILE A 175 -33.59 2.18 -5.72
N SER A 176 -34.61 2.65 -6.46
CA SER A 176 -35.48 1.77 -7.24
C SER A 176 -34.72 0.98 -8.30
N LEU A 177 -33.77 1.60 -9.00
CA LEU A 177 -32.90 0.91 -9.94
C LEU A 177 -31.97 -0.09 -9.24
N ALA A 178 -31.43 0.25 -8.06
CA ALA A 178 -30.59 -0.65 -7.31
C ALA A 178 -31.39 -1.90 -6.85
N ASP A 179 -32.64 -1.74 -6.44
CA ASP A 179 -33.52 -2.85 -6.06
C ASP A 179 -33.88 -3.76 -7.24
N GLU A 180 -33.96 -3.21 -8.46
CA GLU A 180 -34.22 -3.96 -9.69
C GLU A 180 -32.99 -4.75 -10.17
N TYR A 181 -31.80 -4.15 -10.09
CA TYR A 181 -30.60 -4.70 -10.71
C TYR A 181 -29.71 -5.55 -9.80
N PHE A 182 -29.92 -5.51 -8.48
CA PHE A 182 -29.19 -6.34 -7.52
C PHE A 182 -30.13 -7.32 -6.81
N ASP A 183 -29.78 -8.60 -6.77
CA ASP A 183 -30.54 -9.58 -6.00
C ASP A 183 -30.24 -9.47 -4.48
N GLU A 184 -30.97 -10.22 -3.66
CA GLU A 184 -30.76 -10.22 -2.21
C GLU A 184 -29.35 -10.67 -1.83
N LYS A 185 -28.74 -11.62 -2.56
CA LYS A 185 -27.39 -12.13 -2.26
C LYS A 185 -26.31 -11.11 -2.57
N GLU A 186 -26.46 -10.38 -3.66
CA GLU A 186 -25.55 -9.29 -4.05
C GLU A 186 -25.65 -8.11 -3.08
N ARG A 187 -26.81 -7.94 -2.43
CA ARG A 187 -27.03 -6.99 -1.33
C ARG A 187 -26.50 -7.53 0.01
N GLU A 188 -26.49 -8.84 0.22
CA GLU A 188 -26.04 -9.53 1.45
C GLU A 188 -24.51 -9.62 1.62
N VAL A 189 -23.69 -9.25 0.61
CA VAL A 189 -22.20 -9.19 0.73
C VAL A 189 -21.72 -8.10 1.73
N LEU A 190 -22.57 -7.74 2.69
CA LEU A 190 -22.48 -6.66 3.66
C LEU A 190 -22.46 -7.14 5.11
N SER A 191 -22.59 -8.43 5.41
CA SER A 191 -22.65 -8.93 6.80
C SER A 191 -21.37 -9.62 7.29
N ASP A 192 -20.19 -9.14 6.90
CA ASP A 192 -18.91 -9.42 7.58
C ASP A 192 -17.97 -8.19 7.52
#